data_AF-A0AAW5VSX9-F1
#
_entry.id   AF-A0AAW5VSX9-F1
#
_cell.length_a   1.000
_cell.length_b   1.000
_cell.length_c   1.000
_cell.angle_alpha   90.00
_cell.angle_beta   90.00
_cell.angle_gamma   90.00
#
_symmetry.space_group_name_H-M   'P 1'
#
loop_
_entity.id
_entity.type
_entity.pdbx_description
1 polymer ?
#
loop_
_entity_poly.entity_id
_entity_poly.type
_entity_poly.pdbx_seq_one_letter_code
_entity_poly.pdbx_strand_id
1 'polypeptide(L)'
;MIHPKLNPYLNEEERSFYNTVFQFSEEKVFPSAEERDEKEIWSNELWKEFSKAGLTGLTIPSEYGGEGASCLLCSIATDAFASGSLDGGMGLSWVAHLVIGTMPIIFQGTSEQKSKYLPKLATGEWMAGFALTEPASGSDAASLLTKAEEVDGGWKLNGTKMYITNGPVGQVFVVMARTSEKGRGPMGISAFIVESNTPGFKVSKVLKKLGHHTSMTAELVFEDMFIPKENLLGPLNTGFMRIGKETLEWERTVFVAGLAGAMEFCFRKGLRYANERVQFGKPISSFYGMRDILVRNWVYIQAARRLIYWVAERKDRGVPSPLESSLGKLITSEIAEDVARDSVQLFGGYGYMKEYSVERFYRDVKLGTIGGGTSEIQRSIISSLYSGKEKFQKEFARLEKESNLTDKIQNVLFDIIIVMDAEPNRKKQQSIEFAFADVLSIFVILSLSEIDTHKSTEHYSLEEKLVDRNLLSYYLIGKYLMSFSRLSNYVPSELTQLWNHYSQLGKTIEDTVHGRFQSLQELL
;
A
#
# COMPACT_ATOMS: atom_id res chain seq x y z
N MET A 1 -3.70 -16.99 -18.94
CA MET A 1 -2.62 -16.80 -17.94
C MET A 1 -1.97 -15.46 -18.19
N ILE A 2 -1.60 -14.72 -17.14
CA ILE A 2 -0.87 -13.46 -17.29
C ILE A 2 0.55 -13.75 -17.78
N HIS A 3 1.07 -12.90 -18.67
CA HIS A 3 2.46 -12.99 -19.12
C HIS A 3 3.44 -12.87 -17.93
N PRO A 4 4.36 -13.83 -17.70
CA PRO A 4 5.21 -13.85 -16.52
C PRO A 4 6.05 -12.59 -16.26
N LYS A 5 6.44 -11.88 -17.33
CA LYS A 5 7.15 -10.58 -17.26
C LYS A 5 6.44 -9.51 -16.44
N LEU A 6 5.11 -9.51 -16.40
CA LEU A 6 4.36 -8.52 -15.64
C LEU A 6 4.70 -8.60 -14.14
N ASN A 7 4.97 -9.80 -13.64
CA ASN A 7 5.47 -10.00 -12.29
C ASN A 7 6.68 -10.95 -12.27
N PRO A 8 7.89 -10.42 -12.49
CA PRO A 8 9.11 -11.23 -12.65
C PRO A 8 9.71 -11.64 -11.30
N TYR A 9 9.16 -11.18 -10.18
CA TYR A 9 9.69 -11.43 -8.84
C TYR A 9 9.14 -12.69 -8.19
N LEU A 10 8.13 -13.32 -8.80
CA LEU A 10 7.49 -14.54 -8.28
C LEU A 10 8.26 -15.79 -8.72
N ASN A 11 8.48 -16.70 -7.76
CA ASN A 11 8.85 -18.08 -8.05
C ASN A 11 7.64 -18.87 -8.63
N GLU A 12 7.84 -20.14 -8.99
CA GLU A 12 6.80 -20.95 -9.63
C GLU A 12 5.54 -21.16 -8.76
N GLU A 13 5.72 -21.44 -7.47
CA GLU A 13 4.61 -21.66 -6.52
C GLU A 13 3.82 -20.37 -6.29
N GLU A 14 4.54 -19.27 -6.01
CA GLU A 14 3.98 -17.93 -5.88
C GLU A 14 3.23 -17.49 -7.14
N ARG A 15 3.76 -17.82 -8.32
CA ARG A 15 3.14 -17.51 -9.61
C ARG A 15 1.87 -18.34 -9.83
N SER A 16 1.87 -19.61 -9.44
CA SER A 16 0.68 -20.46 -9.49
C SER A 16 -0.43 -19.91 -8.61
N PHE A 17 -0.08 -19.51 -7.38
CA PHE A 17 -1.00 -18.86 -6.45
C PHE A 17 -1.53 -17.52 -6.99
N TYR A 18 -0.64 -16.64 -7.48
CA TYR A 18 -1.02 -15.38 -8.13
C TYR A 18 -2.01 -15.61 -9.27
N ASN A 19 -1.74 -16.57 -10.16
CA ASN A 19 -2.62 -16.88 -11.29
C ASN A 19 -3.99 -17.38 -10.83
N THR A 20 -4.05 -18.17 -9.76
CA THR A 20 -5.31 -18.68 -9.19
C THR A 20 -6.18 -17.52 -8.67
N VAL A 21 -5.61 -16.62 -7.88
CA VAL A 21 -6.34 -15.45 -7.35
C VAL A 21 -6.72 -14.48 -8.47
N PHE A 22 -5.83 -14.29 -9.46
CA PHE A 22 -6.12 -13.47 -10.63
C PHE A 22 -7.32 -14.00 -11.41
N GLN A 23 -7.35 -15.31 -11.72
CA GLN A 23 -8.45 -15.94 -12.45
C GLN A 23 -9.76 -15.84 -11.69
N PHE A 24 -9.75 -16.12 -10.38
CA PHE A 24 -10.91 -15.91 -9.52
C PHE A 24 -11.44 -14.47 -9.65
N SER A 25 -10.54 -13.49 -9.62
CA SER A 25 -10.91 -12.07 -9.64
C SER A 25 -11.44 -11.62 -11.00
N GLU A 26 -10.83 -12.09 -12.09
CA GLU A 26 -11.27 -11.82 -13.46
C GLU A 26 -12.63 -12.48 -13.77
N GLU A 27 -12.87 -13.70 -13.28
CA GLU A 27 -14.09 -14.44 -13.60
C GLU A 27 -15.26 -14.12 -12.66
N LYS A 28 -15.00 -13.92 -11.37
CA LYS A 28 -16.06 -13.76 -10.36
C LYS A 28 -16.33 -12.31 -10.00
N VAL A 29 -15.31 -11.46 -9.99
CA VAL A 29 -15.41 -10.11 -9.40
C VAL A 29 -15.54 -9.03 -10.47
N PHE A 30 -14.65 -9.07 -11.48
CA PHE A 30 -14.62 -8.08 -12.56
C PHE A 30 -15.95 -7.90 -13.30
N PRO A 31 -16.71 -8.95 -13.69
CA PRO A 31 -17.84 -8.79 -14.61
C PRO A 31 -18.98 -7.87 -14.13
N SER A 32 -19.07 -7.63 -12.82
CA SER A 32 -20.09 -6.77 -12.21
C SER A 32 -19.50 -5.59 -11.44
N ALA A 33 -18.19 -5.34 -11.55
CA ALA A 33 -17.51 -4.28 -10.79
C ALA A 33 -18.04 -2.88 -11.14
N GLU A 34 -18.23 -2.59 -12.43
CA GLU A 34 -18.76 -1.31 -12.92
C GLU A 34 -20.17 -1.04 -12.39
N GLU A 35 -21.07 -2.03 -12.47
CA GLU A 35 -22.44 -1.89 -11.98
C GLU A 35 -22.50 -1.68 -10.47
N ARG A 36 -21.70 -2.43 -9.70
CA ARG A 36 -21.65 -2.27 -8.24
C ARG A 36 -21.06 -0.92 -7.83
N ASP A 37 -20.02 -0.44 -8.53
CA ASP A 37 -19.42 0.86 -8.27
C ASP A 37 -20.39 2.01 -8.59
N GLU A 38 -21.12 1.94 -9.71
CA GLU A 38 -22.11 2.95 -10.08
C GLU A 38 -23.27 3.03 -9.09
N LYS A 39 -23.73 1.88 -8.61
CA LYS A 39 -24.85 1.80 -7.66
C LYS A 39 -24.43 1.92 -6.19
N GLU A 40 -23.14 1.96 -5.90
CA GLU A 40 -22.56 1.96 -4.55
C GLU A 40 -23.02 0.77 -3.69
N ILE A 41 -22.99 -0.45 -4.25
CA ILE A 41 -23.54 -1.65 -3.63
C ILE A 41 -22.46 -2.61 -3.13
N TRP A 42 -22.60 -3.05 -1.88
CA TRP A 42 -21.93 -4.22 -1.32
C TRP A 42 -22.59 -5.54 -1.75
N SER A 43 -21.79 -6.55 -2.10
CA SER A 43 -22.31 -7.89 -2.45
C SER A 43 -21.91 -8.95 -1.43
N ASN A 44 -22.90 -9.46 -0.69
CA ASN A 44 -22.72 -10.61 0.19
C ASN A 44 -22.48 -11.91 -0.59
N GLU A 45 -22.97 -11.98 -1.82
CA GLU A 45 -22.77 -13.11 -2.73
C GLU A 45 -21.29 -13.23 -3.10
N LEU A 46 -20.64 -12.12 -3.47
CA LEU A 46 -19.20 -12.13 -3.73
C LEU A 46 -18.40 -12.43 -2.47
N TRP A 47 -18.79 -11.90 -1.32
CA TRP A 47 -18.12 -12.25 -0.05
C TRP A 47 -18.16 -13.77 0.23
N LYS A 48 -19.28 -14.44 -0.09
CA LYS A 48 -19.37 -15.91 -0.02
C LYS A 48 -18.44 -16.60 -1.03
N GLU A 49 -18.23 -16.04 -2.21
CA GLU A 49 -17.27 -16.59 -3.17
C GLU A 49 -15.82 -16.45 -2.67
N PHE A 50 -15.46 -15.33 -2.01
CA PHE A 50 -14.16 -15.20 -1.33
C PHE A 50 -13.98 -16.25 -0.24
N SER A 51 -15.02 -16.48 0.55
CA SER A 51 -15.04 -17.52 1.60
C SER A 51 -14.80 -18.92 1.01
N LYS A 52 -15.51 -19.29 -0.06
CA LYS A 52 -15.31 -20.58 -0.75
C LYS A 52 -13.89 -20.74 -1.33
N ALA A 53 -13.27 -19.63 -1.73
CA ALA A 53 -11.91 -19.60 -2.26
C ALA A 53 -10.83 -19.59 -1.16
N GLY A 54 -11.19 -19.64 0.13
CA GLY A 54 -10.26 -19.56 1.26
C GLY A 54 -9.69 -18.15 1.51
N LEU A 55 -10.12 -17.16 0.73
CA LEU A 55 -9.54 -15.82 0.75
C LEU A 55 -9.90 -15.04 2.02
N THR A 56 -11.04 -15.30 2.66
CA THR A 56 -11.42 -14.65 3.93
C THR A 56 -10.54 -15.10 5.10
N GLY A 57 -10.05 -16.33 5.07
CA GLY A 57 -9.20 -16.90 6.12
C GLY A 57 -7.69 -16.83 5.84
N LEU A 58 -7.27 -16.04 4.86
CA LEU A 58 -5.91 -16.12 4.32
C LEU A 58 -4.82 -15.91 5.40
N THR A 59 -4.98 -14.94 6.29
CA THR A 59 -4.01 -14.65 7.39
C THR A 59 -4.22 -15.52 8.63
N ILE A 60 -5.35 -16.23 8.74
CA ILE A 60 -5.73 -16.93 9.97
C ILE A 60 -4.99 -18.27 10.05
N PRO A 61 -4.38 -18.64 11.19
CA PRO A 61 -3.70 -19.91 11.34
C PRO A 61 -4.62 -21.11 11.07
N SER A 62 -4.06 -22.18 10.50
CA SER A 62 -4.83 -23.38 10.11
C SER A 62 -5.51 -24.09 11.28
N GLU A 63 -5.00 -23.96 12.51
CA GLU A 63 -5.65 -24.48 13.72
C GLU A 63 -7.02 -23.83 14.00
N TYR A 64 -7.27 -22.63 13.45
CA TYR A 64 -8.55 -21.93 13.50
C TYR A 64 -9.31 -21.98 12.17
N GLY A 65 -8.89 -22.84 11.23
CA GLY A 65 -9.56 -23.05 9.94
C GLY A 65 -9.22 -22.04 8.84
N GLY A 66 -8.10 -21.32 8.95
CA GLY A 66 -7.58 -20.45 7.88
C GLY A 66 -6.40 -21.06 7.11
N GLU A 67 -5.78 -20.26 6.26
CA GLU A 67 -4.68 -20.70 5.37
C GLU A 67 -3.29 -20.46 5.95
N GLY A 68 -3.17 -19.64 7.01
CA GLY A 68 -1.89 -19.33 7.66
C GLY A 68 -0.88 -18.65 6.73
N ALA A 69 -1.35 -17.91 5.72
CA ALA A 69 -0.50 -17.32 4.70
C ALA A 69 0.44 -16.25 5.27
N SER A 70 1.63 -16.21 4.71
CA SER A 70 2.65 -15.22 5.05
C SER A 70 2.28 -13.82 4.55
N CYS A 71 3.03 -12.79 4.97
CA CYS A 71 2.86 -11.42 4.49
C CYS A 71 3.08 -11.33 2.99
N LEU A 72 4.06 -12.07 2.46
CA LEU A 72 4.34 -12.13 1.03
C LEU A 72 3.16 -12.73 0.27
N LEU A 73 2.64 -13.89 0.70
CA LEU A 73 1.48 -14.49 0.06
C LEU A 73 0.23 -13.60 0.13
N CYS A 74 -0.02 -12.93 1.26
CA CYS A 74 -1.10 -11.94 1.35
C CYS A 74 -0.91 -10.78 0.36
N SER A 75 0.32 -10.29 0.21
CA SER A 75 0.65 -9.21 -0.73
C SER A 75 0.50 -9.66 -2.19
N ILE A 76 0.89 -10.89 -2.52
CA ILE A 76 0.70 -11.50 -3.84
C ILE A 76 -0.79 -11.67 -4.14
N ALA A 77 -1.59 -12.08 -3.16
CA ALA A 77 -3.02 -12.26 -3.32
C ALA A 77 -3.74 -10.94 -3.61
N THR A 78 -3.43 -9.86 -2.88
CA THR A 78 -4.06 -8.55 -3.11
C THR A 78 -3.60 -7.90 -4.41
N ASP A 79 -2.33 -8.09 -4.80
CA ASP A 79 -1.80 -7.72 -6.11
C ASP A 79 -2.55 -8.45 -7.24
N ALA A 80 -2.62 -9.78 -7.18
CA ALA A 80 -3.36 -10.61 -8.15
C ALA A 80 -4.84 -10.21 -8.25
N PHE A 81 -5.48 -10.00 -7.10
CA PHE A 81 -6.88 -9.60 -7.02
C PHE A 81 -7.16 -8.28 -7.75
N ALA A 82 -6.34 -7.27 -7.48
CA ALA A 82 -6.49 -5.97 -8.10
C ALA A 82 -6.13 -6.00 -9.59
N SER A 83 -5.12 -6.80 -10.00
CA SER A 83 -4.79 -6.99 -11.41
C SER A 83 -5.91 -7.69 -12.20
N GLY A 84 -6.69 -8.57 -11.55
CA GLY A 84 -7.80 -9.29 -12.18
C GLY A 84 -9.11 -8.51 -12.23
N SER A 85 -9.40 -7.66 -11.23
CA SER A 85 -10.72 -7.06 -11.06
C SER A 85 -10.79 -5.54 -11.11
N LEU A 86 -9.71 -4.83 -10.77
CA LEU A 86 -9.75 -3.37 -10.56
C LEU A 86 -10.93 -2.91 -9.65
N ASP A 87 -11.42 -3.79 -8.76
CA ASP A 87 -12.47 -3.46 -7.81
C ASP A 87 -11.82 -3.03 -6.49
N GLY A 88 -11.47 -1.74 -6.42
CA GLY A 88 -10.79 -1.17 -5.26
C GLY A 88 -11.61 -1.28 -3.97
N GLY A 89 -12.94 -1.21 -4.04
CA GLY A 89 -13.78 -1.24 -2.85
C GLY A 89 -13.93 -2.65 -2.25
N MET A 90 -14.13 -3.68 -3.07
CA MET A 90 -14.12 -5.07 -2.59
C MET A 90 -12.74 -5.43 -2.03
N GLY A 91 -11.67 -5.03 -2.72
CA GLY A 91 -10.29 -5.19 -2.23
C GLY A 91 -10.05 -4.49 -0.89
N LEU A 92 -10.54 -3.25 -0.73
CA LEU A 92 -10.44 -2.51 0.54
C LEU A 92 -11.18 -3.21 1.67
N SER A 93 -12.42 -3.67 1.44
CA SER A 93 -13.21 -4.40 2.43
C SER A 93 -12.52 -5.70 2.87
N TRP A 94 -12.00 -6.44 1.89
CA TRP A 94 -11.29 -7.69 2.11
C TRP A 94 -9.99 -7.50 2.91
N VAL A 95 -9.14 -6.55 2.51
CA VAL A 95 -7.90 -6.22 3.25
C VAL A 95 -8.22 -5.70 4.65
N ALA A 96 -9.27 -4.89 4.81
CA ALA A 96 -9.69 -4.40 6.11
C ALA A 96 -10.07 -5.56 7.05
N HIS A 97 -10.78 -6.56 6.54
CA HIS A 97 -11.08 -7.78 7.30
C HIS A 97 -9.81 -8.59 7.60
N LEU A 98 -9.00 -8.91 6.59
CA LEU A 98 -7.84 -9.78 6.71
C LEU A 98 -6.77 -9.23 7.66
N VAL A 99 -6.51 -7.92 7.56
CA VAL A 99 -5.34 -7.30 8.19
C VAL A 99 -5.76 -6.57 9.46
N ILE A 100 -6.44 -5.43 9.34
CA ILE A 100 -6.69 -4.55 10.49
C ILE A 100 -7.81 -5.06 11.41
N GLY A 101 -8.76 -5.83 10.89
CA GLY A 101 -9.85 -6.42 11.68
C GLY A 101 -9.45 -7.72 12.37
N THR A 102 -8.79 -8.63 11.65
CA THR A 102 -8.49 -10.00 12.13
C THR A 102 -7.13 -10.11 12.82
N MET A 103 -6.06 -9.52 12.27
CA MET A 103 -4.71 -9.72 12.82
C MET A 103 -4.51 -9.22 14.26
N PRO A 104 -5.16 -8.14 14.73
CA PRO A 104 -5.07 -7.80 16.16
C PRO A 104 -5.50 -8.97 17.06
N ILE A 105 -6.53 -9.72 16.67
CA ILE A 105 -7.00 -10.90 17.43
C ILE A 105 -5.98 -12.04 17.32
N ILE A 106 -5.37 -12.24 16.15
CA ILE A 106 -4.30 -13.25 15.97
C ILE A 106 -3.11 -12.95 16.88
N PHE A 107 -2.65 -11.70 16.91
CA PHE A 107 -1.41 -11.35 17.63
C PHE A 107 -1.61 -11.11 19.12
N GLN A 108 -2.74 -10.50 19.51
CA GLN A 108 -2.96 -10.02 20.87
C GLN A 108 -4.05 -10.81 21.62
N GLY A 109 -4.76 -11.70 20.93
CA GLY A 109 -5.86 -12.46 21.51
C GLY A 109 -5.40 -13.55 22.47
N THR A 110 -6.18 -13.79 23.52
CA THR A 110 -6.06 -15.00 24.35
C THR A 110 -6.54 -16.24 23.57
N SER A 111 -6.24 -17.44 24.07
CA SER A 111 -6.69 -18.69 23.46
C SER A 111 -8.23 -18.75 23.34
N GLU A 112 -8.96 -18.23 24.32
CA GLU A 112 -10.42 -18.17 24.35
C GLU A 112 -10.94 -17.18 23.31
N GLN A 113 -10.35 -15.99 23.22
CA GLN A 113 -10.71 -15.00 22.20
C GLN A 113 -10.46 -15.56 20.79
N LYS A 114 -9.30 -16.16 20.56
CA LYS A 114 -8.94 -16.76 19.26
C LYS A 114 -9.92 -17.86 18.85
N SER A 115 -10.18 -18.79 19.77
CA SER A 115 -11.11 -19.90 19.54
C SER A 115 -12.55 -19.43 19.29
N LYS A 116 -12.96 -18.31 19.90
CA LYS A 116 -14.29 -17.73 19.72
C LYS A 116 -14.46 -17.03 18.36
N TYR A 117 -13.49 -16.23 17.95
CA TYR A 117 -13.65 -15.32 16.80
C TYR A 117 -13.00 -15.82 15.50
N LEU A 118 -11.79 -16.38 15.56
CA LEU A 118 -11.02 -16.70 14.35
C LEU A 118 -11.71 -17.72 13.42
N PRO A 119 -12.37 -18.79 13.90
CA PRO A 119 -13.07 -19.72 12.99
C PRO A 119 -14.19 -19.08 12.17
N LYS A 120 -14.94 -18.13 12.75
CA LYS A 120 -16.01 -17.40 12.04
C LYS A 120 -15.46 -16.39 11.04
N LEU A 121 -14.31 -15.80 11.37
CA LEU A 121 -13.59 -14.91 10.46
C LEU A 121 -12.98 -15.68 9.30
N ALA A 122 -12.39 -16.86 9.56
CA ALA A 122 -11.77 -17.70 8.55
C ALA A 122 -12.77 -18.17 7.50
N THR A 123 -13.94 -18.63 7.94
CA THR A 123 -15.04 -19.05 7.07
C THR A 123 -15.75 -17.88 6.39
N GLY A 124 -15.46 -16.63 6.76
CA GLY A 124 -16.17 -15.45 6.26
C GLY A 124 -17.63 -15.35 6.73
N GLU A 125 -18.07 -16.20 7.69
CA GLU A 125 -19.37 -16.05 8.37
C GLU A 125 -19.45 -14.65 8.99
N TRP A 126 -18.36 -14.22 9.62
CA TRP A 126 -18.20 -12.90 10.18
C TRP A 126 -17.17 -12.09 9.40
N MET A 127 -17.48 -10.83 9.21
CA MET A 127 -16.58 -9.81 8.70
C MET A 127 -16.07 -8.94 9.86
N ALA A 128 -14.81 -8.54 9.76
CA ALA A 128 -14.13 -7.75 10.78
C ALA A 128 -13.88 -6.31 10.29
N GLY A 129 -13.84 -5.38 11.23
CA GLY A 129 -13.39 -4.00 11.00
C GLY A 129 -12.49 -3.48 12.13
N PHE A 130 -11.88 -2.33 11.90
CA PHE A 130 -10.99 -1.68 12.86
C PHE A 130 -11.44 -0.24 13.10
N ALA A 131 -11.62 0.13 14.36
CA ALA A 131 -12.17 1.42 14.76
C ALA A 131 -11.17 2.22 15.61
N LEU A 132 -10.31 2.97 14.91
CA LEU A 132 -9.31 3.85 15.50
C LEU A 132 -9.68 5.33 15.35
N THR A 133 -9.86 5.77 14.11
CA THR A 133 -10.04 7.18 13.73
C THR A 133 -11.32 7.77 14.29
N GLU A 134 -11.27 9.05 14.66
CA GLU A 134 -12.40 9.86 15.14
C GLU A 134 -12.46 11.18 14.39
N PRO A 135 -13.58 11.93 14.44
CA PRO A 135 -13.69 13.23 13.79
C PRO A 135 -12.56 14.21 14.16
N ALA A 136 -12.09 14.16 15.41
CA ALA A 136 -11.01 15.02 15.91
C ALA A 136 -9.62 14.35 15.92
N SER A 137 -9.50 13.08 15.53
CA SER A 137 -8.23 12.32 15.59
C SER A 137 -8.06 11.43 14.36
N GLY A 138 -7.55 12.02 13.27
CA GLY A 138 -7.09 11.34 12.06
C GLY A 138 -5.61 11.00 12.14
N SER A 139 -4.75 11.87 11.58
CA SER A 139 -3.30 11.71 11.63
C SER A 139 -2.74 11.67 13.05
N ASP A 140 -3.32 12.47 13.96
CA ASP A 140 -3.03 12.41 15.40
C ASP A 140 -3.91 11.35 16.10
N ALA A 141 -3.77 10.09 15.67
CA ALA A 141 -4.63 9.00 16.11
C ALA A 141 -4.56 8.71 17.62
N ALA A 142 -3.46 9.08 18.27
CA ALA A 142 -3.27 8.90 19.71
C ALA A 142 -4.07 9.91 20.56
N SER A 143 -4.63 10.96 19.94
CA SER A 143 -5.49 11.95 20.58
C SER A 143 -6.97 11.57 20.62
N LEU A 144 -7.31 10.31 20.30
CA LEU A 144 -8.67 9.79 20.36
C LEU A 144 -9.35 10.05 21.72
N LEU A 145 -10.66 10.28 21.69
CA LEU A 145 -11.49 10.69 22.80
C LEU A 145 -12.50 9.62 23.22
N THR A 146 -12.80 8.61 22.39
CA THR A 146 -13.63 7.46 22.78
C THR A 146 -13.08 6.85 24.06
N LYS A 147 -13.93 6.69 25.10
CA LYS A 147 -13.53 6.24 26.43
C LYS A 147 -14.12 4.89 26.76
N ALA A 148 -13.32 4.05 27.40
CA ALA A 148 -13.77 2.85 28.08
C ALA A 148 -13.55 3.03 29.58
N GLU A 149 -14.62 3.23 30.33
CA GLU A 149 -14.61 3.40 31.79
C GLU A 149 -14.76 2.03 32.46
N GLU A 150 -13.91 1.71 33.44
CA GLU A 150 -14.02 0.46 34.20
C GLU A 150 -15.32 0.45 35.01
N VAL A 151 -16.08 -0.63 34.91
CA VAL A 151 -17.34 -0.88 35.64
C VAL A 151 -17.34 -2.32 36.16
N ASP A 152 -18.33 -2.68 36.98
CA ASP A 152 -18.44 -4.06 37.45
C ASP A 152 -18.56 -5.04 36.27
N GLY A 153 -17.74 -6.09 36.27
CA GLY A 153 -17.67 -7.09 35.21
C GLY A 153 -16.99 -6.67 33.90
N GLY A 154 -16.60 -5.41 33.70
CA GLY A 154 -16.00 -4.99 32.43
C GLY A 154 -15.84 -3.49 32.25
N TRP A 155 -16.28 -2.98 31.11
CA TRP A 155 -16.06 -1.61 30.65
C TRP A 155 -17.35 -1.02 30.10
N LYS A 156 -17.53 0.29 30.28
CA LYS A 156 -18.57 1.09 29.63
C LYS A 156 -17.92 1.96 28.56
N LEU A 157 -18.20 1.67 27.30
CA LEU A 157 -17.66 2.35 26.13
C LEU A 157 -18.59 3.49 25.68
N ASN A 158 -18.03 4.69 25.53
CA ASN A 158 -18.72 5.86 25.01
C ASN A 158 -17.83 6.61 24.02
N GLY A 159 -18.35 6.92 22.84
CA GLY A 159 -17.63 7.72 21.84
C GLY A 159 -18.12 7.52 20.42
N THR A 160 -17.33 8.06 19.49
CA THR A 160 -17.63 7.98 18.06
C THR A 160 -16.37 7.64 17.27
N LYS A 161 -16.55 6.91 16.18
CA LYS A 161 -15.49 6.52 15.26
C LYS A 161 -15.87 6.89 13.85
N MET A 162 -14.88 7.29 13.05
CA MET A 162 -15.06 7.86 11.73
C MET A 162 -14.25 7.06 10.70
N TYR A 163 -14.80 6.92 9.49
CA TYR A 163 -14.19 6.20 8.36
C TYR A 163 -14.01 4.69 8.59
N ILE A 164 -14.96 4.05 9.27
CA ILE A 164 -14.83 2.62 9.59
C ILE A 164 -15.26 1.77 8.41
N THR A 165 -14.28 1.27 7.68
CA THR A 165 -14.46 0.24 6.65
C THR A 165 -15.12 -0.99 7.26
N ASN A 166 -16.06 -1.58 6.52
CA ASN A 166 -16.93 -2.68 6.95
C ASN A 166 -17.93 -2.30 8.04
N GLY A 167 -17.98 -1.05 8.50
CA GLY A 167 -18.89 -0.60 9.58
C GLY A 167 -20.35 -1.06 9.42
N PRO A 168 -20.98 -0.89 8.24
CA PRO A 168 -22.37 -1.31 8.02
C PRO A 168 -22.60 -2.81 7.90
N VAL A 169 -21.57 -3.61 7.62
CA VAL A 169 -21.70 -5.01 7.20
C VAL A 169 -20.93 -6.00 8.08
N GLY A 170 -20.02 -5.50 8.93
CA GLY A 170 -19.17 -6.28 9.81
C GLY A 170 -19.87 -6.72 11.09
N GLN A 171 -19.51 -7.91 11.58
CA GLN A 171 -20.06 -8.50 12.79
C GLN A 171 -19.20 -8.20 14.02
N VAL A 172 -17.88 -8.04 13.83
CA VAL A 172 -16.92 -7.82 14.91
C VAL A 172 -15.94 -6.70 14.57
N PHE A 173 -15.57 -5.91 15.56
CA PHE A 173 -14.70 -4.76 15.40
C PHE A 173 -13.64 -4.75 16.50
N VAL A 174 -12.40 -4.43 16.12
CA VAL A 174 -11.37 -4.06 17.09
C VAL A 174 -11.45 -2.56 17.31
N VAL A 175 -11.89 -2.14 18.50
CA VAL A 175 -12.16 -0.74 18.84
C VAL A 175 -11.08 -0.21 19.78
N MET A 176 -10.48 0.93 19.39
CA MET A 176 -9.47 1.63 20.17
C MET A 176 -10.13 2.67 21.08
N ALA A 177 -9.92 2.56 22.39
CA ALA A 177 -10.53 3.47 23.36
C ALA A 177 -9.56 3.85 24.48
N ARG A 178 -9.73 5.06 25.00
CA ARG A 178 -8.98 5.59 26.12
C ARG A 178 -9.47 4.97 27.41
N THR A 179 -8.56 4.30 28.12
CA THR A 179 -8.80 3.67 29.43
C THR A 179 -8.06 4.39 30.57
N SER A 180 -7.20 5.35 30.24
CA SER A 180 -6.49 6.17 31.23
C SER A 180 -6.24 7.59 30.71
N GLU A 181 -6.51 8.58 31.57
CA GLU A 181 -6.10 9.98 31.37
C GLU A 181 -4.65 10.21 31.84
N LYS A 182 -4.09 9.30 32.67
CA LYS A 182 -2.67 9.32 33.03
C LYS A 182 -1.86 8.85 31.83
N GLY A 183 -0.99 9.72 31.31
CA GLY A 183 -0.13 9.43 30.16
C GLY A 183 -0.70 9.82 28.81
N ARG A 184 -1.42 10.97 28.69
CA ARG A 184 -1.91 11.51 27.40
C ARG A 184 -0.94 11.28 26.25
N GLY A 185 -1.47 10.77 25.13
CA GLY A 185 -0.71 10.23 24.00
C GLY A 185 -1.03 8.75 23.78
N PRO A 186 -0.10 7.96 23.18
CA PRO A 186 -0.33 6.55 22.85
C PRO A 186 -0.45 5.66 24.10
N MET A 187 0.09 6.11 25.23
CA MET A 187 -0.07 5.46 26.53
C MET A 187 -1.48 5.74 27.06
N GLY A 188 -2.17 4.72 27.57
CA GLY A 188 -3.53 4.90 28.10
C GLY A 188 -4.66 4.63 27.10
N ILE A 189 -4.32 4.11 25.90
CA ILE A 189 -5.27 3.58 24.93
C ILE A 189 -5.22 2.05 24.99
N SER A 190 -6.38 1.42 25.05
CA SER A 190 -6.57 -0.03 24.99
C SER A 190 -7.35 -0.42 23.74
N ALA A 191 -7.31 -1.70 23.40
CA ALA A 191 -8.06 -2.29 22.30
C ALA A 191 -9.12 -3.25 22.86
N PHE A 192 -10.28 -3.27 22.24
CA PHE A 192 -11.41 -4.11 22.64
C PHE A 192 -11.97 -4.85 21.43
N ILE A 193 -12.33 -6.12 21.60
CA ILE A 193 -13.14 -6.84 20.62
C ILE A 193 -14.60 -6.50 20.87
N VAL A 194 -15.29 -5.97 19.87
CA VAL A 194 -16.67 -5.48 19.97
C VAL A 194 -17.53 -6.17 18.93
N GLU A 195 -18.62 -6.82 19.37
CA GLU A 195 -19.62 -7.39 18.49
C GLU A 195 -20.67 -6.31 18.13
N SER A 196 -21.05 -6.23 16.86
CA SER A 196 -21.96 -5.21 16.31
C SER A 196 -23.40 -5.28 16.85
N ASN A 197 -23.80 -6.43 17.39
CA ASN A 197 -25.10 -6.67 18.00
C ASN A 197 -25.15 -6.34 19.50
N THR A 198 -24.02 -5.99 20.11
CA THR A 198 -23.98 -5.60 21.52
C THR A 198 -24.73 -4.28 21.73
N PRO A 199 -25.65 -4.20 22.72
CA PRO A 199 -26.39 -2.97 22.99
C PRO A 199 -25.47 -1.76 23.20
N GLY A 200 -25.80 -0.66 22.52
CA GLY A 200 -25.00 0.57 22.51
C GLY A 200 -24.15 0.75 21.26
N PHE A 201 -23.94 -0.30 20.44
CA PHE A 201 -23.33 -0.18 19.11
C PHE A 201 -24.33 0.39 18.09
N LYS A 202 -23.95 1.43 17.35
CA LYS A 202 -24.78 2.00 16.27
C LYS A 202 -23.95 2.40 15.06
N VAL A 203 -24.46 2.11 13.88
CA VAL A 203 -24.02 2.73 12.62
C VAL A 203 -24.80 4.04 12.49
N SER A 204 -24.17 5.17 12.81
CA SER A 204 -24.87 6.47 12.77
C SER A 204 -25.08 6.95 11.34
N LYS A 205 -24.09 6.71 10.47
CA LYS A 205 -24.13 7.16 9.08
C LYS A 205 -23.25 6.31 8.18
N VAL A 206 -23.80 5.86 7.05
CA VAL A 206 -23.00 5.36 5.92
C VAL A 206 -22.44 6.55 5.15
N LEU A 207 -21.12 6.57 4.93
CA LEU A 207 -20.39 7.70 4.36
C LEU A 207 -20.34 7.60 2.82
N LYS A 208 -20.55 8.75 2.16
CA LYS A 208 -20.38 8.91 0.72
C LYS A 208 -18.90 9.17 0.41
N LYS A 209 -18.34 8.47 -0.58
CA LYS A 209 -16.91 8.50 -0.90
C LYS A 209 -16.67 9.00 -2.33
N LEU A 210 -15.43 9.36 -2.62
CA LEU A 210 -14.96 9.65 -3.99
C LEU A 210 -14.88 8.39 -4.86
N GLY A 211 -14.41 7.29 -4.27
CA GLY A 211 -14.23 5.98 -4.88
C GLY A 211 -14.38 4.87 -3.84
N HIS A 212 -13.97 3.65 -4.17
CA HIS A 212 -14.18 2.44 -3.37
C HIS A 212 -15.66 2.22 -3.04
N HIS A 213 -16.54 2.48 -4.01
CA HIS A 213 -17.99 2.49 -3.79
C HIS A 213 -18.56 1.12 -3.41
N THR A 214 -17.90 0.04 -3.84
CA THR A 214 -18.22 -1.35 -3.46
C THR A 214 -17.77 -1.70 -2.04
N SER A 215 -17.12 -0.79 -1.31
CA SER A 215 -16.78 -0.92 0.12
C SER A 215 -17.74 -0.10 0.97
N MET A 216 -18.31 -0.67 2.02
CA MET A 216 -19.14 0.09 2.95
C MET A 216 -18.27 0.74 4.03
N THR A 217 -18.48 2.03 4.27
CA THR A 217 -17.73 2.82 5.25
C THR A 217 -18.69 3.64 6.08
N ALA A 218 -18.52 3.66 7.39
CA ALA A 218 -19.45 4.35 8.27
C ALA A 218 -18.79 5.16 9.39
N GLU A 219 -19.60 6.05 9.94
CA GLU A 219 -19.44 6.53 11.30
C GLU A 219 -20.12 5.54 12.27
N LEU A 220 -19.39 5.16 13.32
CA LEU A 220 -19.88 4.30 14.39
C LEU A 220 -20.03 5.11 15.67
N VAL A 221 -21.07 4.82 16.44
CA VAL A 221 -21.37 5.44 17.73
C VAL A 221 -21.48 4.33 18.78
N PHE A 222 -20.91 4.59 19.95
CA PHE A 222 -21.03 3.76 21.13
C PHE A 222 -21.66 4.58 22.25
N GLU A 223 -22.84 4.17 22.71
CA GLU A 223 -23.62 4.84 23.76
C GLU A 223 -23.84 3.89 24.94
N ASP A 224 -23.20 4.20 26.06
CA ASP A 224 -23.25 3.40 27.30
C ASP A 224 -23.10 1.90 27.06
N MET A 225 -22.24 1.54 26.10
CA MET A 225 -22.09 0.19 25.63
C MET A 225 -21.27 -0.62 26.63
N PHE A 226 -21.86 -1.70 27.17
CA PHE A 226 -21.14 -2.61 28.06
C PHE A 226 -20.25 -3.56 27.25
N ILE A 227 -18.98 -3.67 27.65
CA ILE A 227 -17.98 -4.59 27.09
C ILE A 227 -17.46 -5.46 28.24
N PRO A 228 -17.62 -6.79 28.16
CA PRO A 228 -17.10 -7.70 29.18
C PRO A 228 -15.58 -7.59 29.36
N LYS A 229 -15.06 -7.87 30.56
CA LYS A 229 -13.63 -7.79 30.86
C LYS A 229 -12.78 -8.67 29.93
N GLU A 230 -13.29 -9.83 29.54
CA GLU A 230 -12.66 -10.78 28.63
C GLU A 230 -12.57 -10.28 27.18
N ASN A 231 -13.21 -9.16 26.82
CA ASN A 231 -13.10 -8.55 25.50
C ASN A 231 -11.97 -7.52 25.40
N LEU A 232 -11.25 -7.24 26.49
CA LEU A 232 -9.99 -6.48 26.44
C LEU A 232 -8.95 -7.28 25.64
N LEU A 233 -8.43 -6.67 24.58
CA LEU A 233 -7.47 -7.30 23.68
C LEU A 233 -6.04 -6.90 24.06
N GLY A 234 -5.30 -7.87 24.59
CA GLY A 234 -3.96 -7.65 25.14
C GLY A 234 -3.96 -6.87 26.47
N PRO A 235 -2.78 -6.45 26.96
CA PRO A 235 -2.67 -5.76 28.24
C PRO A 235 -3.29 -4.35 28.23
N LEU A 236 -3.90 -3.97 29.35
CA LEU A 236 -4.49 -2.65 29.57
C LEU A 236 -3.49 -1.51 29.26
N ASN A 237 -3.96 -0.45 28.60
CA ASN A 237 -3.23 0.77 28.24
C ASN A 237 -2.11 0.59 27.20
N THR A 238 -2.00 -0.59 26.56
CA THR A 238 -0.93 -0.89 25.59
C THR A 238 -1.41 -1.06 24.15
N GLY A 239 -2.71 -0.90 23.90
CA GLY A 239 -3.35 -1.21 22.63
C GLY A 239 -2.75 -0.45 21.44
N PHE A 240 -2.57 0.87 21.57
CA PHE A 240 -2.07 1.71 20.48
C PHE A 240 -0.67 1.29 20.01
N MET A 241 0.23 1.01 20.96
CA MET A 241 1.61 0.60 20.65
C MET A 241 1.67 -0.78 20.01
N ARG A 242 0.90 -1.75 20.54
CA ARG A 242 0.92 -3.14 20.06
C ARG A 242 0.28 -3.27 18.68
N ILE A 243 -0.92 -2.74 18.51
CA ILE A 243 -1.63 -2.78 17.22
C ILE A 243 -0.91 -1.91 16.18
N GLY A 244 -0.38 -0.75 16.58
CA GLY A 244 0.39 0.10 15.70
C GLY A 244 1.65 -0.57 15.15
N LYS A 245 2.37 -1.32 15.99
CA LYS A 245 3.61 -2.02 15.60
C LYS A 245 3.34 -3.28 14.78
N GLU A 246 2.33 -4.07 15.15
CA GLU A 246 2.19 -5.41 14.56
C GLU A 246 1.17 -5.44 13.41
N THR A 247 0.08 -4.68 13.51
CA THR A 247 -1.03 -4.72 12.55
C THR A 247 -0.91 -3.63 11.48
N LEU A 248 -0.71 -2.37 11.87
CA LEU A 248 -0.64 -1.26 10.89
C LEU A 248 0.60 -1.36 9.99
N GLU A 249 1.66 -2.00 10.48
CA GLU A 249 2.81 -2.34 9.65
C GLU A 249 2.46 -3.31 8.51
N TRP A 250 1.62 -4.32 8.78
CA TRP A 250 1.14 -5.24 7.74
C TRP A 250 0.17 -4.55 6.78
N GLU A 251 -0.71 -3.69 7.29
CA GLU A 251 -1.64 -2.92 6.46
C GLU A 251 -0.87 -2.13 5.40
N ARG A 252 0.18 -1.40 5.81
CA ARG A 252 1.03 -0.61 4.90
C ARG A 252 1.80 -1.42 3.86
N THR A 253 1.84 -2.75 3.96
CA THR A 253 2.44 -3.65 2.98
C THR A 253 1.37 -4.31 2.11
N VAL A 254 0.41 -5.00 2.72
CA VAL A 254 -0.60 -5.82 2.03
C VAL A 254 -1.62 -4.97 1.28
N PHE A 255 -2.02 -3.81 1.83
CA PHE A 255 -2.95 -2.89 1.16
C PHE A 255 -2.34 -2.30 -0.12
N VAL A 256 -1.09 -1.83 -0.04
CA VAL A 256 -0.45 -1.16 -1.18
C VAL A 256 0.02 -2.14 -2.25
N ALA A 257 0.19 -3.43 -1.93
CA ALA A 257 0.40 -4.46 -2.95
C ALA A 257 -0.77 -4.51 -3.96
N GLY A 258 -2.01 -4.27 -3.49
CA GLY A 258 -3.17 -4.14 -4.36
C GLY A 258 -3.09 -2.93 -5.32
N LEU A 259 -2.41 -1.85 -4.94
CA LEU A 259 -2.18 -0.73 -5.86
C LEU A 259 -1.27 -1.13 -7.02
N ALA A 260 -0.27 -1.99 -6.78
CA ALA A 260 0.59 -2.52 -7.84
C ALA A 260 -0.20 -3.34 -8.86
N GLY A 261 -1.12 -4.19 -8.39
CA GLY A 261 -2.03 -4.94 -9.25
C GLY A 261 -2.96 -4.05 -10.05
N ALA A 262 -3.55 -3.02 -9.42
CA ALA A 262 -4.41 -2.06 -10.11
C ALA A 262 -3.66 -1.26 -11.20
N MET A 263 -2.41 -0.88 -10.93
CA MET A 263 -1.52 -0.28 -11.92
C MET A 263 -1.25 -1.24 -13.09
N GLU A 264 -0.99 -2.54 -12.82
CA GLU A 264 -0.83 -3.55 -13.87
C GLU A 264 -2.08 -3.68 -14.75
N PHE A 265 -3.28 -3.77 -14.16
CA PHE A 265 -4.52 -3.83 -14.92
C PHE A 265 -4.60 -2.67 -15.90
N CYS A 266 -4.38 -1.44 -15.43
CA CYS A 266 -4.48 -0.24 -16.25
C CYS A 266 -3.39 -0.19 -17.32
N PHE A 267 -2.16 -0.61 -16.98
CA PHE A 267 -1.07 -0.73 -17.94
C PHE A 267 -1.41 -1.70 -19.07
N ARG A 268 -1.92 -2.91 -18.78
CA ARG A 268 -2.29 -3.89 -19.82
C ARG A 268 -3.38 -3.37 -20.74
N LYS A 269 -4.43 -2.79 -20.18
CA LYS A 269 -5.52 -2.18 -20.96
C LYS A 269 -5.02 -1.00 -21.79
N GLY A 270 -4.15 -0.17 -21.21
CA GLY A 270 -3.54 0.97 -21.87
C GLY A 270 -2.62 0.58 -23.03
N LEU A 271 -1.75 -0.42 -22.83
CA LEU A 271 -0.84 -0.93 -23.85
C LEU A 271 -1.62 -1.46 -25.06
N ARG A 272 -2.69 -2.22 -24.81
CA ARG A 272 -3.60 -2.71 -25.86
C ARG A 272 -4.30 -1.56 -26.57
N TYR A 273 -4.94 -0.67 -25.82
CA TYR A 273 -5.66 0.49 -26.38
C TYR A 273 -4.73 1.37 -27.24
N ALA A 274 -3.50 1.59 -26.80
CA ALA A 274 -2.53 2.41 -27.53
C ALA A 274 -2.16 1.82 -28.89
N ASN A 275 -2.18 0.50 -29.02
CA ASN A 275 -1.89 -0.20 -30.27
C ASN A 275 -3.11 -0.34 -31.19
N GLU A 276 -4.32 -0.40 -30.63
CA GLU A 276 -5.56 -0.48 -31.41
C GLU A 276 -6.08 0.89 -31.87
N ARG A 277 -5.93 1.94 -31.05
CA ARG A 277 -6.46 3.28 -31.33
C ARG A 277 -5.62 3.99 -32.40
N VAL A 278 -6.26 4.42 -33.48
CA VAL A 278 -5.62 5.15 -34.58
C VAL A 278 -5.91 6.66 -34.51
N GLN A 279 -4.88 7.49 -34.62
CA GLN A 279 -4.98 8.94 -34.88
C GLN A 279 -3.87 9.36 -35.85
N PHE A 280 -4.15 10.39 -36.65
CA PHE A 280 -3.23 10.85 -37.71
C PHE A 280 -2.73 9.69 -38.61
N GLY A 281 -3.61 8.71 -38.89
CA GLY A 281 -3.34 7.59 -39.79
C GLY A 281 -2.49 6.44 -39.22
N LYS A 282 -2.15 6.43 -37.93
CA LYS A 282 -1.35 5.35 -37.30
C LYS A 282 -1.77 5.07 -35.84
N PRO A 283 -1.41 3.91 -35.27
CA PRO A 283 -1.62 3.64 -33.84
C PRO A 283 -1.05 4.74 -32.95
N ILE A 284 -1.74 5.09 -31.86
CA ILE A 284 -1.25 6.14 -30.95
C ILE A 284 0.04 5.73 -30.24
N SER A 285 0.29 4.42 -30.09
CA SER A 285 1.57 3.85 -29.63
C SER A 285 2.78 4.25 -30.50
N SER A 286 2.56 4.80 -31.69
CA SER A 286 3.62 5.32 -32.55
C SER A 286 4.14 6.71 -32.14
N PHE A 287 3.43 7.45 -31.28
CA PHE A 287 3.85 8.76 -30.80
C PHE A 287 4.69 8.63 -29.53
N TYR A 288 5.80 9.38 -29.46
CA TYR A 288 6.72 9.35 -28.32
C TYR A 288 6.00 9.52 -26.98
N GLY A 289 5.13 10.53 -26.85
CA GLY A 289 4.42 10.79 -25.59
C GLY A 289 3.59 9.62 -25.07
N MET A 290 3.05 8.77 -25.96
CA MET A 290 2.30 7.58 -25.55
C MET A 290 3.23 6.44 -25.09
N ARG A 291 4.40 6.30 -25.76
CA ARG A 291 5.44 5.35 -25.36
C ARG A 291 6.04 5.71 -24.00
N ASP A 292 6.32 7.00 -23.79
CA ASP A 292 6.85 7.52 -22.53
C ASP A 292 5.90 7.24 -21.36
N ILE A 293 4.60 7.48 -21.51
CA ILE A 293 3.58 7.11 -20.51
C ILE A 293 3.65 5.61 -20.17
N LEU A 294 3.63 4.75 -21.19
CA LEU A 294 3.60 3.30 -20.97
C LEU A 294 4.89 2.79 -20.32
N VAL A 295 6.05 3.28 -20.76
CA VAL A 295 7.36 2.90 -20.20
C VAL A 295 7.54 3.44 -18.78
N ARG A 296 7.12 4.67 -18.49
CA ARG A 296 7.11 5.21 -17.13
C ARG A 296 6.23 4.37 -16.20
N ASN A 297 5.01 4.06 -16.61
CA ASN A 297 4.08 3.26 -15.82
C ASN A 297 4.65 1.86 -15.57
N TRP A 298 5.28 1.24 -16.58
CA TRP A 298 5.96 -0.04 -16.43
C TRP A 298 7.01 -0.01 -15.32
N VAL A 299 7.97 0.92 -15.36
CA VAL A 299 9.05 0.94 -14.36
C VAL A 299 8.55 1.28 -12.95
N TYR A 300 7.47 2.07 -12.85
CA TYR A 300 6.80 2.33 -11.57
C TYR A 300 6.13 1.07 -11.00
N ILE A 301 5.45 0.27 -11.82
CA ILE A 301 4.87 -1.01 -11.40
C ILE A 301 5.95 -1.96 -10.87
N GLN A 302 7.05 -2.11 -11.61
CA GLN A 302 8.15 -2.99 -11.19
C GLN A 302 8.79 -2.52 -9.88
N ALA A 303 9.02 -1.21 -9.74
CA ALA A 303 9.56 -0.63 -8.51
C ALA A 303 8.64 -0.84 -7.30
N ALA A 304 7.32 -0.63 -7.48
CA ALA A 304 6.32 -0.87 -6.45
C ALA A 304 6.36 -2.31 -5.96
N ARG A 305 6.22 -3.27 -6.88
CA ARG A 305 6.21 -4.71 -6.54
C ARG A 305 7.48 -5.12 -5.83
N ARG A 306 8.63 -4.73 -6.37
CA ARG A 306 9.91 -5.11 -5.80
C ARG A 306 10.06 -4.63 -4.36
N LEU A 307 9.71 -3.37 -4.10
CA LEU A 307 9.80 -2.76 -2.78
C LEU A 307 8.83 -3.43 -1.80
N ILE A 308 7.57 -3.65 -2.21
CA ILE A 308 6.55 -4.22 -1.32
C ILE A 308 6.85 -5.68 -0.99
N TYR A 309 7.25 -6.49 -1.99
CA TYR A 309 7.59 -7.90 -1.76
C TYR A 309 8.83 -8.04 -0.90
N TRP A 310 9.83 -7.17 -1.08
CA TRP A 310 10.98 -7.11 -0.18
C TRP A 310 10.59 -6.85 1.27
N VAL A 311 9.68 -5.89 1.50
CA VAL A 311 9.16 -5.59 2.85
C VAL A 311 8.44 -6.81 3.41
N ALA A 312 7.60 -7.46 2.60
CA ALA A 312 6.85 -8.64 3.00
C ALA A 312 7.77 -9.82 3.37
N GLU A 313 8.79 -10.12 2.55
CA GLU A 313 9.82 -11.13 2.83
C GLU A 313 10.61 -10.85 4.12
N ARG A 314 10.84 -9.58 4.45
CA ARG A 314 11.48 -9.20 5.72
C ARG A 314 10.57 -9.53 6.90
N LYS A 315 9.28 -9.19 6.81
CA LYS A 315 8.29 -9.50 7.84
C LYS A 315 8.14 -11.01 8.04
N ASP A 316 8.14 -11.78 6.97
CA ASP A 316 8.05 -13.25 7.01
C ASP A 316 9.27 -13.88 7.71
N ARG A 317 10.44 -13.24 7.62
CA ARG A 317 11.65 -13.64 8.37
C ARG A 317 11.69 -13.09 9.81
N GLY A 318 10.62 -12.46 10.28
CA GLY A 318 10.53 -11.88 11.62
C GLY A 318 11.36 -10.60 11.80
N VAL A 319 11.77 -9.93 10.71
CA VAL A 319 12.52 -8.67 10.77
C VAL A 319 11.54 -7.49 10.88
N PRO A 320 11.54 -6.74 12.01
CA PRO A 320 10.72 -5.55 12.14
C PRO A 320 11.07 -4.56 11.04
N SER A 321 10.08 -4.13 10.27
CA SER A 321 10.32 -3.32 9.06
C SER A 321 9.42 -2.07 8.97
N PRO A 322 9.27 -1.26 10.04
CA PRO A 322 8.37 -0.10 10.03
C PRO A 322 8.83 1.02 9.09
N LEU A 323 10.14 1.23 8.96
CA LEU A 323 10.72 2.21 8.05
C LEU A 323 10.41 1.81 6.60
N GLU A 324 10.74 0.58 6.25
CA GLU A 324 10.58 -0.01 4.94
C GLU A 324 9.10 -0.09 4.53
N SER A 325 8.21 -0.41 5.47
CA SER A 325 6.76 -0.40 5.22
C SER A 325 6.26 1.01 4.90
N SER A 326 6.80 2.03 5.57
CA SER A 326 6.43 3.43 5.34
C SER A 326 7.00 3.96 4.01
N LEU A 327 8.23 3.57 3.66
CA LEU A 327 8.83 3.82 2.33
C LEU A 327 7.99 3.18 1.22
N GLY A 328 7.63 1.90 1.40
CA GLY A 328 6.78 1.12 0.51
C GLY A 328 5.44 1.80 0.27
N LYS A 329 4.76 2.19 1.35
CA LYS A 329 3.47 2.88 1.26
C LYS A 329 3.59 4.23 0.58
N LEU A 330 4.59 5.05 0.95
CA LEU A 330 4.78 6.38 0.39
C LEU A 330 4.95 6.35 -1.13
N ILE A 331 5.99 5.65 -1.61
CA ILE A 331 6.31 5.67 -3.04
C ILE A 331 5.19 4.99 -3.83
N THR A 332 4.74 3.81 -3.42
CA THR A 332 3.74 3.04 -4.17
C THR A 332 2.45 3.83 -4.35
N SER A 333 1.96 4.47 -3.29
CA SER A 333 0.72 5.26 -3.39
C SER A 333 0.89 6.51 -4.27
N GLU A 334 2.02 7.20 -4.19
CA GLU A 334 2.25 8.41 -5.00
C GLU A 334 2.52 8.12 -6.47
N ILE A 335 3.15 6.99 -6.81
CA ILE A 335 3.30 6.58 -8.23
C ILE A 335 2.02 5.95 -8.76
N ALA A 336 1.19 5.31 -7.93
CA ALA A 336 -0.11 4.84 -8.35
C ALA A 336 -1.03 5.99 -8.77
N GLU A 337 -0.99 7.14 -8.08
CA GLU A 337 -1.71 8.35 -8.54
C GLU A 337 -1.21 8.85 -9.91
N ASP A 338 0.11 8.77 -10.17
CA ASP A 338 0.67 9.10 -11.49
C ASP A 338 0.19 8.13 -12.56
N VAL A 339 0.24 6.82 -12.30
CA VAL A 339 -0.22 5.80 -13.24
C VAL A 339 -1.72 5.95 -13.52
N ALA A 340 -2.53 6.29 -12.52
CA ALA A 340 -3.96 6.50 -12.71
C ALA A 340 -4.25 7.73 -13.57
N ARG A 341 -3.57 8.86 -13.30
CA ARG A 341 -3.64 10.07 -14.14
C ARG A 341 -3.23 9.74 -15.58
N ASP A 342 -2.11 9.06 -15.74
CA ASP A 342 -1.55 8.69 -17.03
C ASP A 342 -2.48 7.73 -17.78
N SER A 343 -3.18 6.84 -17.07
CA SER A 343 -4.18 5.92 -17.65
C SER A 343 -5.38 6.67 -18.21
N VAL A 344 -5.93 7.64 -17.46
CA VAL A 344 -7.01 8.52 -17.98
C VAL A 344 -6.51 9.30 -19.20
N GLN A 345 -5.31 9.87 -19.12
CA GLN A 345 -4.72 10.67 -20.20
C GLN A 345 -4.49 9.87 -21.48
N LEU A 346 -4.04 8.61 -21.36
CA LEU A 346 -3.80 7.69 -22.47
C LEU A 346 -5.07 7.37 -23.26
N PHE A 347 -6.21 7.25 -22.56
CA PHE A 347 -7.52 7.01 -23.18
C PHE A 347 -8.18 8.30 -23.70
N GLY A 348 -7.67 9.48 -23.31
CA GLY A 348 -8.20 10.77 -23.72
C GLY A 348 -9.65 10.95 -23.24
N GLY A 349 -10.54 11.39 -24.14
CA GLY A 349 -11.96 11.59 -23.80
C GLY A 349 -12.61 10.32 -23.23
N TYR A 350 -12.26 9.14 -23.72
CA TYR A 350 -12.77 7.86 -23.20
C TYR A 350 -12.28 7.56 -21.79
N GLY A 351 -11.09 8.01 -21.41
CA GLY A 351 -10.57 7.84 -20.05
C GLY A 351 -11.35 8.65 -19.01
N TYR A 352 -12.14 9.64 -19.45
CA TYR A 352 -13.00 10.45 -18.59
C TYR A 352 -14.43 9.90 -18.48
N MET A 353 -14.79 8.89 -19.29
CA MET A 353 -16.13 8.29 -19.32
C MET A 353 -16.19 7.05 -18.43
N LYS A 354 -17.34 6.82 -17.77
CA LYS A 354 -17.53 5.72 -16.80
C LYS A 354 -17.58 4.32 -17.43
N GLU A 355 -17.75 4.24 -18.75
CA GLU A 355 -17.69 3.00 -19.52
C GLU A 355 -16.26 2.42 -19.58
N TYR A 356 -15.25 3.22 -19.23
CA TYR A 356 -13.85 2.78 -19.18
C TYR A 356 -13.37 2.74 -17.74
N SER A 357 -12.98 1.56 -17.28
CA SER A 357 -12.62 1.30 -15.87
C SER A 357 -11.43 2.12 -15.35
N VAL A 358 -10.65 2.77 -16.21
CA VAL A 358 -9.51 3.62 -15.82
C VAL A 358 -9.94 4.85 -15.01
N GLU A 359 -11.16 5.37 -15.20
CA GLU A 359 -11.68 6.47 -14.37
C GLU A 359 -11.96 6.01 -12.94
N ARG A 360 -12.46 4.78 -12.76
CA ARG A 360 -12.67 4.19 -11.44
C ARG A 360 -11.36 4.08 -10.69
N PHE A 361 -10.30 3.59 -11.35
CA PHE A 361 -8.98 3.57 -10.73
C PHE A 361 -8.49 4.96 -10.32
N TYR A 362 -8.73 5.99 -11.14
CA TYR A 362 -8.39 7.37 -10.80
C TYR A 362 -9.09 7.90 -9.54
N ARG A 363 -10.36 7.50 -9.31
CA ARG A 363 -11.08 7.81 -8.07
C ARG A 363 -10.57 7.00 -6.88
N ASP A 364 -10.39 5.70 -7.06
CA ASP A 364 -10.03 4.75 -5.99
C ASP A 364 -8.61 5.02 -5.47
N VAL A 365 -7.64 5.21 -6.37
CA VAL A 365 -6.21 5.32 -6.00
C VAL A 365 -5.92 6.44 -4.99
N LYS A 366 -6.77 7.48 -4.94
CA LYS A 366 -6.62 8.61 -4.02
C LYS A 366 -6.62 8.18 -2.56
N LEU A 367 -7.32 7.10 -2.21
CA LEU A 367 -7.28 6.56 -0.85
C LEU A 367 -5.87 6.11 -0.47
N GLY A 368 -5.05 5.65 -1.43
CA GLY A 368 -3.69 5.21 -1.21
C GLY A 368 -2.81 6.26 -0.52
N THR A 369 -2.95 7.54 -0.86
CA THR A 369 -2.16 8.62 -0.25
C THR A 369 -2.75 9.15 1.06
N ILE A 370 -3.92 8.64 1.48
CA ILE A 370 -4.68 9.11 2.65
C ILE A 370 -4.80 8.03 3.75
N GLY A 371 -5.35 6.86 3.41
CA GLY A 371 -5.56 5.72 4.32
C GLY A 371 -4.25 5.08 4.79
N GLY A 372 -4.29 4.40 5.94
CA GLY A 372 -3.09 3.80 6.57
C GLY A 372 -2.04 4.83 7.05
N GLY A 373 -2.39 6.12 7.03
CA GLY A 373 -1.56 7.28 7.31
C GLY A 373 -1.15 8.01 6.03
N THR A 374 -1.36 9.33 5.97
CA THR A 374 -1.13 10.13 4.75
C THR A 374 0.33 10.09 4.28
N SER A 375 0.61 10.49 3.03
CA SER A 375 1.99 10.59 2.54
C SER A 375 2.88 11.48 3.42
N GLU A 376 2.34 12.56 3.98
CA GLU A 376 3.04 13.44 4.93
C GLU A 376 3.38 12.70 6.22
N ILE A 377 2.43 11.90 6.75
CA ILE A 377 2.68 11.07 7.93
C ILE A 377 3.72 10.00 7.64
N GLN A 378 3.71 9.39 6.45
CA GLN A 378 4.78 8.45 6.08
C GLN A 378 6.13 9.14 6.05
N ARG A 379 6.25 10.33 5.45
CA ARG A 379 7.50 11.11 5.47
C ARG A 379 7.97 11.41 6.89
N SER A 380 7.07 11.79 7.79
CA SER A 380 7.37 11.96 9.22
C SER A 380 7.87 10.66 9.86
N ILE A 381 7.22 9.53 9.59
CA ILE A 381 7.63 8.22 10.12
C ILE A 381 9.01 7.83 9.57
N ILE A 382 9.24 7.99 8.26
CA ILE A 382 10.51 7.70 7.60
C ILE A 382 11.65 8.52 8.24
N SER A 383 11.47 9.85 8.37
CA SER A 383 12.47 10.72 9.00
C SER A 383 12.73 10.33 10.46
N SER A 384 11.67 9.99 11.20
CA SER A 384 11.77 9.62 12.61
C SER A 384 12.41 8.25 12.84
N LEU A 385 12.19 7.28 11.95
CA LEU A 385 12.69 5.90 12.09
C LEU A 385 14.07 5.70 11.47
N TYR A 386 14.54 6.63 10.64
CA TYR A 386 15.91 6.61 10.15
C TYR A 386 16.88 6.62 11.35
N SER A 387 17.60 5.51 11.51
CA SER A 387 18.30 5.16 12.75
C SER A 387 19.78 5.59 12.77
N GLY A 388 20.15 6.48 11.85
CA GLY A 388 21.50 7.00 11.67
C GLY A 388 22.35 6.15 10.72
N LYS A 389 23.41 6.78 10.21
CA LYS A 389 24.35 6.23 9.21
C LYS A 389 24.83 4.81 9.53
N GLU A 390 25.30 4.55 10.76
CA GLU A 390 25.93 3.27 11.10
C GLU A 390 25.00 2.06 10.92
N LYS A 391 23.72 2.22 11.29
CA LYS A 391 22.72 1.16 11.13
C LYS A 391 22.27 1.06 9.68
N PHE A 392 22.08 2.20 9.03
CA PHE A 392 21.68 2.26 7.63
C PHE A 392 22.70 1.58 6.71
N GLN A 393 23.99 1.81 6.93
CA GLN A 393 25.09 1.24 6.15
C GLN A 393 25.22 -0.28 6.22
N LYS A 394 24.60 -0.93 7.23
CA LYS A 394 24.57 -2.40 7.31
C LYS A 394 23.61 -3.01 6.29
N GLU A 395 22.60 -2.25 5.88
CA GLU A 395 21.58 -2.72 4.95
C GLU A 395 21.78 -2.13 3.55
N PHE A 396 22.18 -0.86 3.47
CA PHE A 396 22.41 -0.16 2.22
C PHE A 396 23.71 0.63 2.28
N ALA A 397 24.62 0.33 1.35
CA ALA A 397 25.92 0.97 1.28
C ALA A 397 26.08 1.79 0.00
N ARG A 398 27.08 2.68 0.04
CA ARG A 398 27.62 3.28 -1.18
C ARG A 398 28.15 2.16 -2.09
N LEU A 399 27.90 2.25 -3.40
CA LEU A 399 28.45 1.32 -4.37
C LEU A 399 29.97 1.53 -4.48
N GLU A 400 30.75 0.46 -4.30
CA GLU A 400 32.21 0.50 -4.42
C GLU A 400 32.67 0.78 -5.85
N LYS A 401 31.90 0.30 -6.85
CA LYS A 401 32.20 0.47 -8.26
C LYS A 401 31.01 1.04 -9.02
N GLU A 402 31.20 2.24 -9.57
CA GLU A 402 30.22 2.92 -10.42
C GLU A 402 30.38 2.42 -11.86
N SER A 403 29.43 1.65 -12.37
CA SER A 403 29.50 1.07 -13.71
C SER A 403 28.71 1.86 -14.75
N ASN A 404 27.72 2.65 -14.31
CA ASN A 404 26.84 3.45 -15.18
C ASN A 404 26.41 4.77 -14.50
N LEU A 405 25.65 5.61 -15.21
CA LEU A 405 25.16 6.90 -14.68
C LEU A 405 24.21 6.74 -13.48
N THR A 406 23.39 5.69 -13.46
CA THR A 406 22.46 5.47 -12.35
C THR A 406 23.19 5.08 -11.07
N ASP A 407 24.30 4.34 -11.16
CA ASP A 407 25.15 4.06 -10.00
C ASP A 407 25.75 5.33 -9.41
N LYS A 408 26.16 6.28 -10.28
CA LYS A 408 26.64 7.61 -9.85
C LYS A 408 25.53 8.40 -9.16
N ILE A 409 24.33 8.41 -9.73
CA ILE A 409 23.15 9.05 -9.12
C ILE A 409 22.86 8.42 -7.75
N GLN A 410 22.85 7.09 -7.64
CA GLN A 410 22.61 6.40 -6.38
C GLN A 410 23.67 6.76 -5.32
N ASN A 411 24.95 6.82 -5.70
CA ASN A 411 26.02 7.25 -4.79
C ASN A 411 25.87 8.70 -4.34
N VAL A 412 25.44 9.61 -5.23
CA VAL A 412 25.14 11.00 -4.85
C VAL A 412 23.95 11.08 -3.89
N LEU A 413 22.90 10.28 -4.10
CA LEU A 413 21.77 10.21 -3.15
C LEU A 413 22.22 9.68 -1.78
N PHE A 414 23.10 8.68 -1.77
CA PHE A 414 23.73 8.19 -0.54
C PHE A 414 24.48 9.32 0.19
N ASP A 415 25.27 10.11 -0.54
CA ASP A 415 26.03 11.22 0.05
C ASP A 415 25.11 12.28 0.63
N ILE A 416 24.02 12.63 -0.06
CA ILE A 416 22.99 13.53 0.49
C ILE A 416 22.44 12.98 1.80
N ILE A 417 22.12 11.69 1.88
CA ILE A 417 21.60 11.07 3.11
C ILE A 417 22.63 11.19 4.24
N ILE A 418 23.91 10.96 3.97
CA ILE A 418 24.98 11.05 4.97
C ILE A 418 25.17 12.48 5.47
N VAL A 419 25.23 13.47 4.57
CA VAL A 419 25.35 14.88 4.96
C VAL A 419 24.14 15.31 5.78
N MET A 420 22.93 14.95 5.33
CA MET A 420 21.70 15.29 6.04
C MET A 420 21.53 14.55 7.37
N ASP A 421 22.15 13.38 7.56
CA ASP A 421 22.19 12.72 8.86
C ASP A 421 23.01 13.50 9.89
N ALA A 422 24.10 14.13 9.46
CA ALA A 422 24.94 14.95 10.31
C ALA A 422 24.37 16.37 10.55
N GLU A 423 23.37 16.80 9.78
CA GLU A 423 22.82 18.17 9.86
C GLU A 423 21.91 18.36 11.08
N PRO A 424 22.34 19.12 12.12
CA PRO A 424 21.60 19.26 13.37
C PRO A 424 20.26 20.00 13.20
N ASN A 425 20.10 20.80 12.14
CA ASN A 425 18.85 21.53 11.89
C ASN A 425 17.85 20.76 11.04
N ARG A 426 18.18 19.56 10.52
CA ARG A 426 17.25 18.74 9.72
C ARG A 426 15.92 18.57 10.46
N LYS A 427 15.99 18.14 11.73
CA LYS A 427 14.82 17.86 12.58
C LYS A 427 14.05 19.11 13.04
N LYS A 428 14.56 20.32 12.77
CA LYS A 428 13.91 21.58 13.16
C LYS A 428 12.96 22.10 12.08
N GLN A 429 13.01 21.55 10.86
CA GLN A 429 12.23 22.01 9.73
C GLN A 429 11.57 20.82 9.02
N GLN A 430 10.25 20.70 9.16
CA GLN A 430 9.49 19.57 8.61
C GLN A 430 9.64 19.45 7.07
N SER A 431 9.75 20.57 6.35
CA SER A 431 9.98 20.57 4.90
C SER A 431 11.30 19.90 4.51
N ILE A 432 12.33 20.02 5.36
CA ILE A 432 13.65 19.41 5.16
C ILE A 432 13.61 17.92 5.53
N GLU A 433 12.89 17.55 6.59
CA GLU A 433 12.64 16.14 6.92
C GLU A 433 11.88 15.41 5.82
N PHE A 434 10.90 16.08 5.21
CA PHE A 434 10.14 15.52 4.10
C PHE A 434 11.00 15.32 2.86
N ALA A 435 11.85 16.31 2.54
CA ALA A 435 12.79 16.18 1.45
C ALA A 435 13.81 15.05 1.70
N PHE A 436 14.30 14.91 2.93
CA PHE A 436 15.17 13.80 3.34
C PHE A 436 14.48 12.44 3.17
N ALA A 437 13.22 12.32 3.59
CA ALA A 437 12.43 11.09 3.44
C ALA A 437 12.24 10.70 1.96
N ASP A 438 12.01 11.68 1.07
CA ASP A 438 11.92 11.43 -0.37
C ASP A 438 13.24 10.92 -0.96
N VAL A 439 14.37 11.58 -0.62
CA VAL A 439 15.72 11.14 -1.06
C VAL A 439 16.01 9.71 -0.58
N LEU A 440 15.71 9.42 0.69
CA LEU A 440 15.88 8.09 1.26
C LEU A 440 15.02 7.04 0.53
N SER A 441 13.79 7.39 0.16
CA SER A 441 12.89 6.51 -0.58
C SER A 441 13.41 6.19 -1.99
N ILE A 442 13.88 7.20 -2.71
CA ILE A 442 14.48 7.00 -4.05
C ILE A 442 15.73 6.12 -3.94
N PHE A 443 16.60 6.42 -2.97
CA PHE A 443 17.84 5.66 -2.78
C PHE A 443 17.59 4.19 -2.45
N VAL A 444 16.64 3.88 -1.57
CA VAL A 444 16.30 2.48 -1.22
C VAL A 444 15.79 1.73 -2.46
N ILE A 445 14.89 2.34 -3.25
CA ILE A 445 14.36 1.71 -4.46
C ILE A 445 15.47 1.46 -5.49
N LEU A 446 16.33 2.44 -5.71
CA LEU A 446 17.48 2.25 -6.60
C LEU A 446 18.39 1.15 -6.04
N SER A 447 18.64 1.08 -4.74
CA SER A 447 19.46 0.02 -4.15
C SER A 447 18.85 -1.38 -4.37
N LEU A 448 17.52 -1.52 -4.24
CA LEU A 448 16.84 -2.79 -4.55
C LEU A 448 16.95 -3.16 -6.04
N SER A 449 16.78 -2.19 -6.94
CA SER A 449 16.95 -2.45 -8.38
C SER A 449 18.39 -2.82 -8.74
N GLU A 450 19.39 -2.31 -8.03
CA GLU A 450 20.80 -2.67 -8.20
C GLU A 450 21.03 -4.13 -7.81
N ILE A 451 20.51 -4.54 -6.65
CA ILE A 451 20.58 -5.93 -6.17
C ILE A 451 19.96 -6.88 -7.20
N ASP A 452 18.89 -6.47 -7.87
CA ASP A 452 18.22 -7.28 -8.89
C ASP A 452 19.07 -7.49 -10.15
N THR A 453 20.02 -6.60 -10.46
CA THR A 453 20.97 -6.77 -11.57
C THR A 453 21.98 -7.90 -11.34
N HIS A 454 22.17 -8.33 -10.09
CA HIS A 454 23.04 -9.46 -9.75
C HIS A 454 22.32 -10.81 -9.82
N LYS A 455 21.01 -10.82 -10.10
CA LYS A 455 20.19 -12.03 -10.18
C LYS A 455 19.63 -12.16 -11.59
N SER A 456 19.89 -13.28 -12.25
CA SER A 456 19.14 -13.61 -13.47
C SER A 456 17.76 -14.13 -13.09
N THR A 457 16.74 -13.70 -13.82
CA THR A 457 15.37 -14.20 -13.72
C THR A 457 14.95 -14.62 -15.11
N GLU A 458 14.28 -15.77 -15.26
CA GLU A 458 13.93 -16.37 -16.56
C GLU A 458 13.26 -15.38 -17.52
N HIS A 459 12.40 -14.51 -16.98
CA HIS A 459 11.60 -13.58 -17.76
C HIS A 459 12.03 -12.13 -17.62
N TYR A 460 13.10 -11.79 -16.91
CA TYR A 460 13.51 -10.39 -16.78
C TYR A 460 15.03 -10.33 -16.86
N SER A 461 15.52 -10.04 -18.05
CA SER A 461 16.93 -10.13 -18.39
C SER A 461 17.74 -9.03 -17.72
N LEU A 462 19.07 -9.22 -17.62
CA LEU A 462 19.97 -8.21 -17.09
C LEU A 462 19.91 -6.90 -17.87
N GLU A 463 19.82 -6.97 -19.20
CA GLU A 463 19.72 -5.80 -20.06
C GLU A 463 18.44 -5.01 -19.77
N GLU A 464 17.31 -5.68 -19.68
CA GLU A 464 16.03 -5.05 -19.34
C GLU A 464 16.07 -4.41 -17.94
N LYS A 465 16.69 -5.06 -16.96
CA LYS A 465 16.86 -4.50 -15.60
C LYS A 465 17.70 -3.24 -15.59
N LEU A 466 18.79 -3.20 -16.34
CA LEU A 466 19.65 -2.03 -16.45
C LEU A 466 18.93 -0.86 -17.15
N VAL A 467 18.14 -1.16 -18.18
CA VAL A 467 17.29 -0.17 -18.87
C VAL A 467 16.21 0.37 -17.93
N ASP A 468 15.47 -0.51 -17.26
CA ASP A 468 14.39 -0.13 -16.34
C ASP A 468 14.94 0.66 -15.14
N ARG A 469 16.13 0.32 -14.64
CA ARG A 469 16.85 1.07 -13.59
C ARG A 469 17.21 2.49 -14.03
N ASN A 470 17.68 2.67 -15.27
CA ASN A 470 17.97 4.00 -15.82
C ASN A 470 16.70 4.85 -15.95
N LEU A 471 15.64 4.27 -16.51
CA LEU A 471 14.33 4.92 -16.64
C LEU A 471 13.75 5.30 -15.28
N LEU A 472 13.81 4.38 -14.31
CA LEU A 472 13.33 4.60 -12.94
C LEU A 472 14.06 5.76 -12.26
N SER A 473 15.39 5.81 -12.40
CA SER A 473 16.21 6.92 -11.91
C SER A 473 15.78 8.25 -12.55
N TYR A 474 15.58 8.27 -13.87
CA TYR A 474 15.15 9.47 -14.58
C TYR A 474 13.76 9.98 -14.11
N TYR A 475 12.78 9.08 -14.00
CA TYR A 475 11.42 9.49 -13.63
C TYR A 475 11.28 9.85 -12.15
N LEU A 476 11.95 9.13 -11.24
CA LEU A 476 11.86 9.44 -9.80
C LEU A 476 12.58 10.74 -9.43
N ILE A 477 13.77 11.00 -9.99
CA ILE A 477 14.46 12.27 -9.76
C ILE A 477 13.62 13.45 -10.27
N GLY A 478 12.99 13.31 -11.45
CA GLY A 478 12.07 14.31 -11.98
C GLY A 478 10.85 14.54 -11.10
N LYS A 479 10.20 13.46 -10.63
CA LYS A 479 9.03 13.50 -9.74
C LYS A 479 9.30 14.27 -8.43
N TYR A 480 10.49 14.07 -7.84
CA TYR A 480 10.85 14.64 -6.54
C TYR A 480 11.75 15.88 -6.63
N LEU A 481 11.80 16.57 -7.77
CA LEU A 481 12.65 17.74 -8.00
C LEU A 481 12.49 18.83 -6.93
N MET A 482 11.26 19.07 -6.46
CA MET A 482 10.98 20.03 -5.39
C MET A 482 11.70 19.68 -4.07
N SER A 483 11.82 18.39 -3.75
CA SER A 483 12.50 17.94 -2.54
C SER A 483 14.00 18.18 -2.64
N PHE A 484 14.62 17.93 -3.79
CA PHE A 484 16.01 18.30 -4.04
C PHE A 484 16.23 19.81 -3.91
N SER A 485 15.32 20.63 -4.45
CA SER A 485 15.40 22.09 -4.33
C SER A 485 15.38 22.56 -2.87
N ARG A 486 14.60 21.93 -1.98
CA ARG A 486 14.58 22.27 -0.55
C ARG A 486 15.91 22.01 0.16
N LEU A 487 16.72 21.08 -0.37
CA LEU A 487 18.02 20.71 0.20
C LEU A 487 19.17 21.58 -0.34
N SER A 488 18.90 22.59 -1.18
CA SER A 488 19.94 23.37 -1.88
C SER A 488 20.95 24.07 -0.97
N ASN A 489 20.51 24.50 0.22
CA ASN A 489 21.37 25.19 1.18
C ASN A 489 22.19 24.23 2.05
N TYR A 490 21.90 22.93 1.99
CA TYR A 490 22.51 21.90 2.83
C TYR A 490 23.51 21.05 2.05
N VAL A 491 23.21 20.74 0.79
CA VAL A 491 23.98 19.82 -0.06
C VAL A 491 24.23 20.38 -1.49
N PRO A 492 24.76 21.61 -1.64
CA PRO A 492 24.88 22.24 -2.96
C PRO A 492 25.83 21.50 -3.92
N SER A 493 26.89 20.87 -3.37
CA SER A 493 27.87 20.12 -4.17
C SER A 493 27.24 18.85 -4.75
N GLU A 494 26.56 18.08 -3.90
CA GLU A 494 25.88 16.85 -4.26
C GLU A 494 24.77 17.11 -5.26
N LEU A 495 23.98 18.18 -5.08
CA LEU A 495 22.94 18.54 -6.05
C LEU A 495 23.51 18.96 -7.41
N THR A 496 24.67 19.62 -7.43
CA THR A 496 25.36 19.93 -8.69
C THR A 496 25.78 18.64 -9.41
N GLN A 497 26.33 17.66 -8.67
CA GLN A 497 26.68 16.36 -9.23
C GLN A 497 25.43 15.59 -9.71
N LEU A 498 24.38 15.57 -8.90
CA LEU A 498 23.10 14.94 -9.24
C LEU A 498 22.55 15.52 -10.54
N TRP A 499 22.53 16.84 -10.68
CA TRP A 499 22.02 17.51 -11.87
C TRP A 499 22.87 17.23 -13.11
N ASN A 500 24.20 17.16 -12.96
CA ASN A 500 25.10 16.79 -14.05
C ASN A 500 24.82 15.36 -14.56
N HIS A 501 24.67 14.39 -13.65
CA HIS A 501 24.36 13.01 -14.03
C HIS A 501 22.94 12.86 -14.59
N TYR A 502 21.95 13.51 -13.98
CA TYR A 502 20.57 13.53 -14.44
C TYR A 502 20.43 14.12 -15.85
N SER A 503 21.12 15.24 -16.12
CA SER A 503 21.14 15.88 -17.43
C SER A 503 21.79 14.99 -18.49
N GLN A 504 22.81 14.21 -18.13
CA GLN A 504 23.43 13.25 -19.04
C GLN A 504 22.49 12.08 -19.35
N LEU A 505 21.79 11.55 -18.34
CA LEU A 505 20.79 10.50 -18.49
C LEU A 505 19.65 10.94 -19.42
N GLY A 506 19.22 12.20 -19.30
CA GLY A 506 18.20 12.80 -20.15
C GLY A 506 18.56 12.87 -21.64
N LYS A 507 19.86 12.82 -22.02
CA LYS A 507 20.27 12.89 -23.43
C LYS A 507 19.92 11.64 -24.23
N THR A 508 19.78 10.49 -23.58
CA THR A 508 19.49 9.20 -24.21
C THR A 508 18.10 8.68 -23.88
N ILE A 509 17.28 9.48 -23.18
CA ILE A 509 16.01 8.99 -22.62
C ILE A 509 15.00 8.62 -23.71
N GLU A 510 14.96 9.39 -24.81
CA GLU A 510 14.04 9.12 -25.92
C GLU A 510 14.33 7.76 -26.58
N ASP A 511 15.60 7.49 -26.88
CA ASP A 511 16.03 6.20 -27.43
C ASP A 511 15.79 5.05 -26.44
N THR A 512 16.04 5.29 -25.15
CA THR A 512 15.83 4.30 -24.09
C THR A 512 14.35 3.94 -23.96
N VAL A 513 13.46 4.94 -23.98
CA VAL A 513 12.00 4.75 -24.00
C VAL A 513 11.57 4.02 -25.26
N HIS A 514 12.11 4.38 -26.42
CA HIS A 514 11.77 3.70 -27.67
C HIS A 514 12.15 2.22 -27.63
N GLY A 515 13.39 1.90 -27.28
CA GLY A 515 13.89 0.53 -27.17
C GLY A 515 13.10 -0.29 -26.15
N ARG A 516 12.86 0.27 -24.96
CA ARG A 516 12.10 -0.43 -23.93
C ARG A 516 10.65 -0.66 -24.35
N PHE A 517 10.00 0.32 -24.96
CA PHE A 517 8.63 0.17 -25.48
C PHE A 517 8.50 -0.98 -26.49
N GLN A 518 9.50 -1.18 -27.37
CA GLN A 518 9.48 -2.29 -28.33
C GLN A 518 9.48 -3.65 -27.62
N SER A 519 10.32 -3.82 -26.59
CA SER A 519 10.33 -5.07 -25.82
C SER A 519 8.99 -5.34 -25.12
N LEU A 520 8.33 -4.29 -24.61
CA LEU A 520 7.02 -4.42 -23.96
C LEU A 520 5.88 -4.85 -24.91
N GLN A 521 6.08 -4.83 -26.23
CA GLN A 521 5.06 -5.30 -27.16
C GLN A 521 4.83 -6.82 -27.08
N GLU A 522 5.77 -7.58 -26.52
CA GLU A 522 5.60 -9.03 -26.29
C GLU A 522 4.51 -9.36 -25.25
N LEU A 523 4.03 -8.35 -24.51
CA LEU A 523 3.01 -8.49 -23.47
C LEU A 523 1.56 -8.45 -24.03
N LEU A 524 1.40 -8.11 -25.32
CA LEU A 524 0.14 -8.17 -26.05
C LEU A 524 -0.11 -9.59 -26.57
#